data_AF-A0A7Z9H423-F1
#
_entry.id   AF-A0A7Z9H423-F1
#
_cell.length_a   1.000
_cell.length_b   1.000
_cell.length_c   1.000
_cell.angle_alpha   90.00
_cell.angle_beta   90.00
_cell.angle_gamma   90.00
#
_symmetry.space_group_name_H-M   'P 1'
#
loop_
_entity.id
_entity.type
_entity.pdbx_description
1 polymer ?
#
loop_
_entity_poly.entity_id
_entity_poly.type
_entity_poly.pdbx_seq_one_letter_code
_entity_poly.pdbx_strand_id
1 'polypeptide(L)'
;MRSAVNGANRSNDAVSSPSSTYWSVALRLMPLIPGWGLLLCLSAWLLGRSSHPVLDRHMKAIGNLLITVFVAAATLVTLFLASGYIAISGWMEFRAATFPALLIFATLLGGMALFTVVVLLIGAFHASNRKIYIYPLSFPFLGQVTTSRKGK
;
A
#
# COMPACT_ATOMS: atom_id res chain seq x y z
N MET A 1 -70.11 -29.25 3.07
CA MET A 1 -69.11 -29.35 4.16
C MET A 1 -67.82 -28.68 3.70
N ARG A 2 -67.36 -27.69 4.48
CA ARG A 2 -66.17 -26.86 4.29
C ARG A 2 -64.91 -27.63 4.73
N SER A 3 -63.78 -27.36 4.07
CA SER A 3 -62.44 -27.05 4.61
C SER A 3 -61.40 -27.42 3.54
N ALA A 4 -60.91 -26.49 2.70
CA ALA A 4 -59.86 -25.53 3.03
C ALA A 4 -58.68 -26.18 3.77
N VAL A 5 -57.65 -26.62 3.03
CA VAL A 5 -56.26 -26.68 3.51
C VAL A 5 -55.36 -26.11 2.41
N ASN A 6 -55.36 -24.78 2.37
CA ASN A 6 -54.20 -24.01 1.93
C ASN A 6 -53.09 -24.21 2.96
N GLY A 7 -51.86 -24.37 2.50
CA GLY A 7 -50.71 -24.07 3.35
C GLY A 7 -49.56 -25.04 3.20
N ALA A 8 -48.61 -24.69 2.34
CA ALA A 8 -47.21 -24.49 2.74
C ALA A 8 -46.35 -24.37 1.48
N ASN A 9 -46.59 -23.32 0.70
CA ASN A 9 -45.58 -22.82 -0.22
C ASN A 9 -44.51 -22.12 0.64
N ARG A 10 -43.65 -22.92 1.30
CA ARG A 10 -42.43 -22.40 1.94
C ARG A 10 -41.50 -22.01 0.82
N SER A 11 -41.61 -20.76 0.38
CA SER A 11 -40.50 -20.09 -0.28
C SER A 11 -39.33 -20.19 0.71
N ASN A 12 -38.40 -21.08 0.39
CA ASN A 12 -37.04 -20.98 0.90
C ASN A 12 -36.45 -19.73 0.25
N ASP A 13 -36.92 -18.57 0.73
CA ASP A 13 -36.25 -17.30 0.56
C ASP A 13 -34.98 -17.45 1.39
N ALA A 14 -34.00 -18.10 0.77
CA ALA A 14 -32.63 -18.12 1.22
C ALA A 14 -32.26 -16.65 1.33
N VAL A 15 -32.33 -16.14 2.56
CA VAL A 15 -31.90 -14.81 2.94
C VAL A 15 -30.44 -14.75 2.53
N SER A 16 -30.20 -14.23 1.33
CA SER A 16 -28.87 -14.00 0.79
C SER A 16 -28.25 -13.01 1.77
N SER A 17 -27.46 -13.54 2.69
CA SER A 17 -26.90 -12.77 3.79
C SER A 17 -26.12 -11.61 3.17
N PRO A 18 -26.52 -10.35 3.42
CA PRO A 18 -25.94 -9.20 2.75
C PRO A 18 -24.43 -9.05 3.03
N SER A 19 -23.89 -9.83 3.98
CA SER A 19 -22.46 -9.93 4.26
C SER A 19 -21.62 -10.38 3.05
N SER A 20 -22.13 -11.26 2.18
CA SER A 20 -21.36 -11.78 1.03
C SER A 20 -21.00 -10.67 0.02
N THR A 21 -21.92 -9.74 -0.23
CA THR A 21 -21.69 -8.60 -1.13
C THR A 21 -20.64 -7.64 -0.55
N TYR A 22 -20.72 -7.29 0.74
CA TYR A 22 -19.76 -6.38 1.38
C TYR A 22 -18.34 -6.96 1.41
N TRP A 23 -18.19 -8.25 1.69
CA TRP A 23 -16.88 -8.92 1.66
C TRP A 23 -16.26 -8.94 0.26
N SER A 24 -17.07 -9.16 -0.78
CA SER A 24 -16.58 -9.13 -2.16
C SER A 24 -16.11 -7.73 -2.59
N VAL A 25 -16.77 -6.67 -2.13
CA VAL A 25 -16.39 -5.28 -2.39
C VAL A 25 -15.12 -4.92 -1.61
N ALA A 26 -15.05 -5.28 -0.33
CA ALA A 26 -13.88 -5.03 0.51
C ALA A 26 -12.61 -5.70 -0.05
N LEU A 27 -12.70 -6.95 -0.51
CA LEU A 27 -11.58 -7.66 -1.12
C LEU A 27 -11.11 -7.04 -2.44
N ARG A 28 -12.01 -6.45 -3.23
CA ARG A 28 -11.66 -5.72 -4.47
C ARG A 28 -11.04 -4.35 -4.20
N LEU A 29 -11.37 -3.74 -3.06
CA LEU A 29 -10.78 -2.48 -2.62
C LEU A 29 -9.47 -2.67 -1.85
N MET A 30 -9.20 -3.87 -1.33
CA MET A 30 -7.99 -4.18 -0.57
C MET A 30 -6.67 -3.87 -1.31
N PRO A 31 -6.54 -4.12 -2.63
CA PRO A 31 -5.35 -3.74 -3.40
C PRO A 31 -5.16 -2.22 -3.55
N LEU A 32 -6.22 -1.41 -3.35
CA LEU A 32 -6.17 0.05 -3.42
C LEU A 32 -5.69 0.68 -2.11
N ILE A 33 -5.71 -0.06 -0.99
CA ILE A 33 -5.27 0.39 0.34
C ILE A 33 -3.84 0.95 0.35
N PRO A 34 -2.82 0.30 -0.25
CA PRO A 34 -1.46 0.86 -0.24
C PRO A 34 -1.36 2.22 -0.96
N GLY A 35 -2.18 2.46 -2.00
CA GLY A 35 -2.25 3.76 -2.68
C GLY A 35 -2.97 4.83 -1.85
N TRP A 36 -3.96 4.42 -1.05
CA TRP A 36 -4.76 5.35 -0.25
C TRP A 36 -3.95 6.06 0.85
N GLY A 37 -3.02 5.36 1.48
CA GLY A 37 -2.12 5.96 2.47
C GLY A 37 -1.27 7.09 1.88
N LEU A 38 -0.79 6.93 0.63
CA LEU A 38 -0.03 7.95 -0.09
C LEU A 38 -0.91 9.14 -0.44
N LEU A 39 -2.12 8.90 -0.94
CA LEU A 39 -3.10 9.95 -1.25
C LEU A 39 -3.51 10.74 0.01
N LEU A 40 -3.75 10.08 1.13
CA LEU A 40 -4.09 10.75 2.40
C LEU A 40 -2.92 11.63 2.88
N CYS A 41 -1.70 11.13 2.88
CA CYS A 41 -0.52 11.94 3.22
C CYS A 41 -0.35 13.14 2.28
N LEU A 42 -0.51 12.93 0.97
CA LEU A 42 -0.38 13.98 -0.03
C LEU A 42 -1.47 15.05 0.12
N SER A 43 -2.71 14.64 0.37
CA SER A 43 -3.84 15.55 0.58
C SER A 43 -3.69 16.37 1.87
N ALA A 44 -3.28 15.72 2.98
CA ALA A 44 -2.99 16.40 4.24
C ALA A 44 -1.85 17.41 4.10
N TRP A 45 -0.82 17.07 3.32
CA TRP A 45 0.27 18.00 3.00
C TRP A 45 -0.20 19.19 2.18
N LEU A 46 -0.96 18.95 1.10
CA LEU A 46 -1.48 20.01 0.23
C LEU A 46 -2.36 21.00 1.00
N LEU A 47 -3.18 20.52 1.94
CA LEU A 47 -4.08 21.36 2.74
C LEU A 47 -3.35 22.10 3.88
N GLY A 48 -2.30 21.51 4.46
CA GLY A 48 -1.62 22.05 5.65
C GLY A 48 -0.33 22.84 5.40
N ARG A 49 0.16 22.88 4.15
CA ARG A 49 1.50 23.42 3.82
C ARG A 49 1.69 24.89 4.17
N SER A 50 0.69 25.74 4.00
CA SER A 50 0.83 27.20 4.21
C SER A 50 0.88 27.61 5.68
N SER A 51 0.31 26.79 6.58
CA SER A 51 0.08 27.19 7.97
C SER A 51 1.24 26.86 8.91
N HIS A 52 2.04 25.82 8.62
CA HIS A 52 3.08 25.35 9.54
C HIS A 52 4.38 24.91 8.81
N PRO A 53 5.46 25.72 8.84
CA PRO A 53 6.72 25.39 8.14
C PRO A 53 7.47 24.16 8.70
N VAL A 54 7.14 23.73 9.92
CA VAL A 54 7.64 22.48 10.49
C VAL A 54 6.92 21.28 9.87
N LEU A 55 5.59 21.39 9.72
CA LEU A 55 4.75 20.36 9.10
C LEU A 55 5.16 20.16 7.62
N ASP A 56 5.38 21.25 6.88
CA ASP A 56 5.82 21.19 5.48
C ASP A 56 7.12 20.39 5.32
N ARG A 57 8.11 20.61 6.20
CA ARG A 57 9.39 19.87 6.16
C ARG A 57 9.23 18.38 6.47
N HIS A 58 8.39 18.02 7.45
CA HIS A 58 8.12 16.62 7.76
C HIS A 58 7.38 15.91 6.64
N MET A 59 6.33 16.55 6.12
CA MET A 59 5.51 15.98 5.06
C MET A 59 6.29 15.84 3.75
N LYS A 60 7.22 16.76 3.44
CA LYS A 60 8.16 16.58 2.32
C LYS A 60 9.06 15.36 2.51
N ALA A 61 9.61 15.15 3.70
CA ALA A 61 10.43 13.97 4.00
C ALA A 61 9.63 12.67 3.84
N ILE A 62 8.41 12.62 4.41
CA ILE A 62 7.52 11.46 4.31
C ILE A 62 7.07 11.24 2.85
N GLY A 63 6.70 12.31 2.15
CA GLY A 63 6.33 12.24 0.74
C GLY A 63 7.44 11.70 -0.14
N ASN A 64 8.68 12.16 0.06
CA ASN A 64 9.86 11.64 -0.63
C ASN A 64 10.07 10.13 -0.36
N LEU A 65 9.91 9.69 0.88
CA LEU A 65 9.97 8.26 1.23
C LEU A 65 8.86 7.47 0.53
N LEU A 66 7.61 7.92 0.61
CA LEU A 66 6.45 7.24 0.03
C LEU A 66 6.57 7.13 -1.49
N ILE A 67 6.98 8.20 -2.17
CA ILE A 67 7.23 8.18 -3.62
C ILE A 67 8.36 7.19 -3.94
N THR A 68 9.43 7.17 -3.15
CA THR A 68 10.55 6.24 -3.38
C THR A 68 10.10 4.78 -3.24
N VAL A 69 9.37 4.46 -2.17
CA VAL A 69 8.83 3.10 -1.95
C VAL A 69 7.87 2.71 -3.07
N PHE A 70 7.03 3.64 -3.53
CA PHE A 70 6.11 3.41 -4.65
C PHE A 70 6.86 3.10 -5.94
N VAL A 71 7.87 3.90 -6.29
CA VAL A 71 8.71 3.67 -7.48
C VAL A 71 9.47 2.34 -7.38
N ALA A 72 10.02 2.01 -6.21
CA ALA A 72 10.69 0.74 -5.97
C ALA A 72 9.74 -0.46 -6.13
N ALA A 73 8.53 -0.38 -5.56
CA ALA A 73 7.50 -1.40 -5.70
C ALA A 73 7.07 -1.57 -7.16
N ALA A 74 6.81 -0.48 -7.88
CA ALA A 74 6.45 -0.51 -9.29
C ALA A 74 7.57 -1.14 -10.15
N THR A 75 8.82 -0.82 -9.84
CA THR A 75 10.00 -1.40 -10.53
C THR A 75 10.08 -2.91 -10.28
N LEU A 76 9.94 -3.36 -9.03
CA LEU A 76 9.94 -4.79 -8.69
C LEU A 76 8.82 -5.55 -9.40
N VAL A 77 7.60 -5.00 -9.41
CA VAL A 77 6.45 -5.61 -10.10
C VAL A 77 6.73 -5.69 -11.60
N THR A 78 7.28 -4.64 -12.21
CA THR A 78 7.62 -4.62 -13.64
C THR A 78 8.66 -5.67 -13.98
N LEU A 79 9.72 -5.80 -13.17
CA LEU A 79 10.75 -6.81 -13.35
C LEU A 79 10.20 -8.23 -13.21
N PHE A 80 9.29 -8.44 -12.24
CA PHE A 80 8.61 -9.72 -12.06
C PHE A 80 7.76 -10.08 -13.29
N LEU A 81 6.94 -9.14 -13.79
CA LEU A 81 6.14 -9.36 -15.00
C LEU A 81 7.01 -9.61 -16.24
N ALA A 82 8.11 -8.88 -16.39
CA ALA A 82 9.07 -9.08 -17.48
C ALA A 82 9.72 -10.48 -17.41
N SER A 83 10.12 -10.93 -16.22
CA SER A 83 10.66 -12.28 -16.01
C SER A 83 9.63 -13.36 -16.32
N GLY A 84 8.37 -13.15 -15.93
CA GLY A 84 7.26 -14.05 -16.24
C GLY A 84 6.99 -14.14 -17.74
N TYR A 85 7.00 -13.00 -18.45
CA TYR A 85 6.84 -12.97 -19.90
C TYR A 85 7.95 -13.75 -20.62
N ILE A 86 9.21 -13.55 -20.23
CA ILE A 86 10.36 -14.29 -20.78
C ILE A 86 10.19 -15.79 -20.53
N ALA A 87 9.81 -16.18 -19.32
CA ALA A 87 9.57 -17.57 -18.94
C ALA A 87 8.44 -18.24 -19.74
N ILE A 88 7.37 -17.51 -20.08
CA ILE A 88 6.28 -18.03 -20.92
C ILE A 88 6.73 -18.16 -22.39
N SER A 89 7.54 -17.21 -22.88
CA SER A 89 7.99 -17.17 -24.28
C SER A 89 9.09 -18.18 -24.62
N GLY A 90 9.89 -18.59 -23.63
CA GLY A 90 10.97 -19.56 -23.80
C GLY A 90 10.49 -21.00 -23.58
N TRP A 91 10.87 -21.92 -24.47
CA TRP A 91 10.64 -23.37 -24.42
C TRP A 91 11.31 -24.10 -23.22
N MET A 92 11.61 -23.40 -22.12
CA MET A 92 12.19 -23.99 -20.91
C MET A 92 11.08 -24.44 -19.97
N GLU A 93 11.32 -25.54 -19.26
CA GLU A 93 10.36 -26.17 -18.34
C GLU A 93 9.82 -25.18 -17.30
N PHE A 94 8.71 -24.55 -17.65
CA PHE A 94 8.03 -23.48 -16.92
C PHE A 94 7.78 -23.80 -15.44
N ARG A 95 7.67 -25.09 -15.11
CA ARG A 95 7.33 -25.55 -13.76
C ARG A 95 8.48 -25.41 -12.75
N ALA A 96 9.74 -25.58 -13.16
CA ALA A 96 10.86 -25.61 -12.22
C ALA A 96 11.34 -24.21 -11.80
N ALA A 97 11.29 -23.22 -12.71
CA ALA A 97 11.83 -21.89 -12.46
C ALA A 97 10.81 -20.89 -11.87
N THR A 98 9.52 -21.05 -12.18
CA THR A 98 8.48 -20.07 -11.81
C THR A 98 8.20 -20.03 -10.32
N PHE A 99 8.19 -21.20 -9.65
CA PHE A 99 7.89 -21.29 -8.23
C PHE A 99 8.97 -20.62 -7.34
N PRO A 100 10.28 -20.89 -7.53
CA PRO A 100 11.33 -20.14 -6.82
C PRO A 100 11.29 -18.63 -7.09
N ALA A 101 11.04 -18.21 -8.34
CA ALA A 101 10.95 -16.79 -8.69
C ALA A 101 9.80 -16.09 -7.95
N LEU A 102 8.64 -16.74 -7.85
CA LEU A 102 7.49 -16.27 -7.06
C LEU A 102 7.84 -16.13 -5.56
N LEU A 103 8.52 -17.12 -4.98
CA LEU A 103 8.95 -17.05 -3.59
C LEU A 103 9.92 -15.89 -3.34
N ILE A 104 10.94 -15.74 -4.18
CA ILE A 104 11.90 -14.64 -4.08
C ILE A 104 11.19 -13.30 -4.19
N PHE A 105 10.29 -13.15 -5.16
CA PHE A 105 9.51 -11.93 -5.33
C PHE A 105 8.64 -11.61 -4.10
N ALA A 106 7.92 -12.60 -3.59
CA ALA A 106 7.08 -12.45 -2.40
C ALA A 106 7.92 -12.07 -1.16
N THR A 107 9.09 -12.69 -0.98
CA THR A 107 10.01 -12.38 0.12
C THR A 107 10.56 -10.95 -0.01
N LEU A 108 10.97 -10.52 -1.20
CA LEU A 108 11.45 -9.15 -1.44
C LEU A 108 10.36 -8.12 -1.19
N LEU A 109 9.15 -8.35 -1.69
CA LEU A 109 8.00 -7.46 -1.51
C LEU A 109 7.61 -7.37 -0.01
N GLY A 110 7.53 -8.51 0.68
CA GLY A 110 7.22 -8.57 2.10
C GLY A 110 8.30 -7.91 2.97
N GLY A 111 9.57 -8.14 2.66
CA GLY A 111 10.70 -7.50 3.34
C GLY A 111 10.69 -5.97 3.16
N MET A 112 10.43 -5.48 1.96
CA MET A 112 10.30 -4.05 1.68
C MET A 112 9.11 -3.42 2.41
N ALA A 113 7.97 -4.11 2.48
CA ALA A 113 6.80 -3.66 3.21
C ALA A 113 7.11 -3.55 4.72
N LEU A 114 7.71 -4.58 5.32
CA LEU A 114 8.10 -4.58 6.73
C LEU A 114 9.11 -3.47 7.03
N PHE A 115 10.12 -3.32 6.18
CA PHE A 115 11.13 -2.28 6.30
C PHE A 115 10.50 -0.87 6.25
N THR A 116 9.57 -0.64 5.33
CA THR A 116 8.84 0.63 5.22
C THR A 116 8.09 0.95 6.51
N VAL A 117 7.42 -0.04 7.11
CA VAL A 117 6.72 0.13 8.40
C VAL A 117 7.71 0.52 9.51
N VAL A 118 8.84 -0.17 9.62
CA VAL A 118 9.88 0.15 10.63
C VAL A 118 10.37 1.60 10.47
N VAL A 119 10.68 2.01 9.24
CA VAL A 119 11.15 3.37 8.95
C VAL A 119 10.08 4.41 9.28
N LEU A 120 8.81 4.14 8.97
CA LEU A 120 7.69 5.02 9.33
C LEU A 120 7.51 5.14 10.86
N LEU A 121 7.66 4.04 11.61
CA LEU A 121 7.60 4.07 13.07
C LEU A 121 8.74 4.89 13.68
N ILE A 122 9.97 4.73 13.17
CA ILE A 122 11.12 5.55 13.59
C ILE A 122 10.86 7.03 13.29
N GLY A 123 10.31 7.34 12.11
CA GLY A 123 9.91 8.68 11.71
C GLY A 123 8.86 9.28 12.64
N ALA A 124 7.83 8.50 13.00
CA ALA A 124 6.78 8.91 13.93
C ALA A 124 7.34 9.18 15.34
N PHE A 125 8.27 8.35 15.82
CA PHE A 125 8.95 8.55 17.10
C PHE A 125 9.86 9.79 17.10
N HIS A 126 10.47 10.14 15.97
CA HIS A 126 11.23 11.40 15.86
C HIS A 126 10.31 12.62 15.78
N ALA A 127 9.17 12.49 15.08
CA ALA A 127 8.17 13.53 14.98
C ALA A 127 7.58 13.89 16.35
N SER A 128 7.33 12.91 17.22
CA SER A 128 6.87 13.16 18.60
C SER A 128 7.86 13.99 19.42
N ASN A 129 9.16 13.84 19.14
CA ASN A 129 10.24 14.60 19.76
C ASN A 129 10.53 15.96 19.09
N ARG A 130 9.68 16.40 18.14
CA ARG A 130 9.88 17.62 17.33
C ARG A 130 11.22 17.66 16.57
N LYS A 131 11.83 16.50 16.32
CA LYS A 131 13.08 16.37 15.55
C LYS A 131 12.76 16.00 14.11
N ILE A 132 13.44 16.65 13.16
CA ILE A 132 13.30 16.31 11.74
C ILE A 132 14.14 15.07 11.45
N TYR A 133 13.49 14.00 11.02
CA TYR A 133 14.14 12.77 10.58
C TYR A 133 14.26 12.77 9.05
N ILE A 134 15.48 12.60 8.54
CA ILE A 134 15.75 12.44 7.11
C ILE A 134 15.81 10.94 6.85
N TYR A 135 14.91 10.45 6.01
CA TYR A 135 14.85 9.02 5.69
C TYR A 135 16.02 8.62 4.79
N PRO A 136 16.84 7.63 5.19
CA PRO A 136 18.09 7.30 4.49
C PRO A 136 17.88 6.75 3.07
N LEU A 137 16.69 6.22 2.78
CA LEU A 137 16.32 5.67 1.48
C LEU A 137 15.39 6.59 0.68
N SER A 138 15.15 7.82 1.13
CA SER A 138 14.29 8.75 0.39
C SER A 138 15.08 9.52 -0.66
N PHE A 139 14.61 9.49 -1.91
CA PHE A 139 15.09 10.40 -2.94
C PHE A 139 14.34 11.74 -2.86
N PRO A 140 15.01 12.89 -3.03
CA PRO A 140 14.42 14.21 -2.80
C PRO A 140 13.57 14.70 -3.97
N PHE A 141 12.42 14.06 -4.23
CA PHE A 141 11.49 14.44 -5.29
C PHE A 141 10.81 15.80 -5.05
N LEU A 142 10.42 16.08 -3.81
CA LEU A 142 9.75 17.32 -3.39
C LEU A 142 10.75 18.39 -2.90
N GLY A 143 12.04 18.24 -3.25
CA GLY A 143 13.14 19.09 -2.82
C GLY A 143 13.88 18.58 -1.59
N GLN A 144 15.04 19.19 -1.30
CA GLN A 144 15.88 18.82 -0.17
C GLN A 144 15.34 19.40 1.14
N VAL A 145 15.28 18.56 2.18
CA VAL A 145 14.95 19.01 3.54
C VAL A 145 16.22 19.55 4.18
N THR A 146 16.44 20.85 4.10
CA THR A 146 17.57 21.50 4.77
C THR A 146 17.29 21.56 6.27
N THR A 147 18.11 20.84 7.04
CA THR A 147 18.19 21.08 8.49
C THR A 147 18.90 22.41 8.67
N SER A 148 18.14 23.44 9.04
CA SER A 148 18.72 24.73 9.41
C SER A 148 19.63 24.49 10.63
N ARG A 149 20.91 24.25 10.37
CA ARG A 149 21.96 24.15 11.38
C ARG A 149 22.05 25.55 11.98
N LYS A 150 21.36 25.78 13.10
CA LYS A 150 21.52 27.02 13.87
C LYS A 150 23.02 27.15 14.12
N GLY A 151 23.61 28.18 13.51
CA GLY A 151 24.97 28.60 13.82
C GLY A 151 25.05 28.78 15.32
N LYS A 152 26.02 28.09 15.92
CA LYS A 152 26.45 28.36 17.29
C LYS A 152 27.12 29.71 17.32
#